data_AF-A0A531N9S7-F1
#
_entry.id   AF-A0A531N9S7-F1
#
_cell.length_a   1.000
_cell.length_b   1.000
_cell.length_c   1.000
_cell.angle_alpha   90.00
_cell.angle_beta   90.00
_cell.angle_gamma   90.00
#
_symmetry.space_group_name_H-M   'P 1'
#
loop_
_entity.id
_entity.type
_entity.pdbx_description
1 polymer ?
#
loop_
_entity_poly.entity_id
_entity_poly.type
_entity_poly.pdbx_seq_one_letter_code
_entity_poly.pdbx_strand_id
1 'polypeptide(L)' 'ALEDPSSLFNSSLEGNTRRAIDFHEGDAINAEALKALVRAAVSLNKSKARK' A
#
# COMPACT_ATOMS: atom_id res chain seq x y z
N ALA A 1 4.05 -1.05 11.27
CA ALA A 1 3.32 -0.42 10.15
C ALA A 1 3.35 -1.36 8.94
N LEU A 2 2.56 -1.13 7.88
CA LEU A 2 2.68 -1.93 6.65
C LEU A 2 3.92 -1.47 5.87
N GLU A 3 4.84 -2.39 5.59
CA GLU A 3 6.03 -2.16 4.77
C GLU A 3 5.69 -1.94 3.29
N ASP A 4 6.54 -1.18 2.60
CA ASP A 4 6.40 -0.87 1.17
C ASP A 4 7.80 -0.86 0.52
N PRO A 5 8.38 -2.05 0.29
CA PRO A 5 9.77 -2.17 -0.20
C PRO A 5 9.95 -1.69 -1.64
N SER A 6 8.87 -1.62 -2.41
CA SER A 6 8.90 -1.08 -3.78
C SER A 6 8.58 0.42 -3.84
N SER A 7 8.43 1.08 -2.68
CA SER A 7 8.14 2.51 -2.57
C SER A 7 6.97 2.95 -3.46
N LEU A 8 5.88 2.17 -3.45
CA LEU A 8 4.66 2.46 -4.20
C LEU A 8 3.88 3.63 -3.61
N PHE A 9 3.93 3.84 -2.29
CA PHE A 9 3.25 4.99 -1.68
C PHE A 9 3.96 6.29 -2.06
N ASN A 10 3.32 7.05 -2.93
CA ASN A 10 3.84 8.33 -3.45
C ASN A 10 3.05 9.55 -2.95
N SER A 11 1.98 9.32 -2.19
CA SER A 11 1.07 10.37 -1.77
C SER A 11 0.55 10.10 -0.35
N SER A 12 0.16 11.15 0.36
CA SER A 12 -0.39 11.05 1.70
C SER A 12 -1.55 12.00 1.83
N LEU A 13 -2.69 11.52 2.33
CA LEU A 13 -3.74 12.42 2.81
C LEU A 13 -3.23 13.06 4.10
N GLU A 14 -3.43 14.37 4.26
CA GLU A 14 -3.03 15.10 5.46
C GLU A 14 -3.53 14.38 6.74
N GLY A 15 -2.61 14.21 7.70
CA GLY A 15 -2.80 13.40 8.90
C GLY A 15 -2.11 12.04 8.78
N ASN A 16 -1.21 11.75 9.72
CA ASN A 16 -0.33 10.56 9.86
C ASN A 16 -1.00 9.17 9.79
N THR A 17 -2.26 9.07 9.41
CA THR A 17 -3.10 7.88 9.50
C THR A 17 -3.33 7.21 8.14
N ARG A 18 -3.17 7.91 7.01
CA ARG A 18 -3.47 7.38 5.67
C ARG A 18 -2.32 7.61 4.68
N ARG A 19 -1.96 6.55 3.94
CA ARG A 19 -1.01 6.58 2.81
C ARG A 19 -1.75 6.23 1.52
N ALA A 20 -1.38 6.86 0.42
CA ALA A 20 -2.03 6.72 -0.87
C ALA A 20 -1.03 6.43 -2.00
N ILE A 21 -1.54 5.89 -3.09
CA ILE A 21 -0.81 5.67 -4.33
C ILE A 21 -1.62 6.36 -5.41
N ASP A 22 -1.11 7.46 -5.93
CA ASP A 22 -1.68 8.17 -7.06
C ASP A 22 -1.09 7.60 -8.35
N PHE A 23 -1.97 7.19 -9.27
CA PHE A 23 -1.61 6.75 -10.62
C PHE A 23 -2.13 7.78 -11.62
N HIS A 24 -1.31 8.14 -12.60
CA HIS A 24 -1.73 9.01 -13.70
C HIS A 24 -2.13 8.18 -14.92
N GLU A 25 -2.93 8.77 -15.79
CA GLU A 25 -3.27 8.14 -17.07
C GLU A 25 -1.99 7.88 -17.87
N GLY A 26 -1.81 6.64 -18.33
CA GLY A 26 -0.62 6.20 -19.06
C GLY A 26 0.53 5.67 -18.19
N ASP A 27 0.41 5.69 -16.86
CA ASP A 27 1.43 5.11 -15.99
C ASP A 27 1.56 3.59 -16.17
N ALA A 28 2.81 3.14 -16.21
CA ALA A 28 3.12 1.71 -16.15
C ALA A 28 2.95 1.21 -14.71
N ILE A 29 1.92 0.40 -14.48
CA ILE A 29 1.66 -0.18 -13.15
C ILE A 29 2.55 -1.41 -12.94
N ASN A 30 3.35 -1.38 -11.87
CA ASN A 30 4.04 -2.58 -11.39
C ASN A 30 3.04 -3.51 -10.68
N ALA A 31 2.38 -4.39 -11.45
CA ALA A 31 1.33 -5.27 -10.97
C ALA A 31 1.81 -6.27 -9.90
N GLU A 32 3.07 -6.70 -9.97
CA GLU A 32 3.64 -7.64 -9.00
C GLU A 32 3.84 -6.97 -7.64
N ALA A 33 4.44 -5.78 -7.64
CA ALA A 33 4.63 -4.98 -6.43
C ALA A 33 3.28 -4.60 -5.80
N LEU A 34 2.32 -4.14 -6.61
CA LEU A 34 1.00 -3.75 -6.12
C LEU A 34 0.26 -4.94 -5.49
N LYS A 35 0.32 -6.12 -6.13
CA LYS A 35 -0.27 -7.35 -5.59
C LYS A 35 0.40 -7.77 -4.27
N ALA A 36 1.72 -7.67 -4.18
CA ALA A 36 2.46 -7.97 -2.96
C ALA A 36 2.05 -7.03 -1.81
N LEU A 37 1.95 -5.73 -2.08
CA LEU A 37 1.52 -4.73 -1.11
C LEU A 37 0.12 -5.01 -0.56
N VAL A 38 -0.85 -5.33 -1.44
CA VAL A 38 -2.23 -5.67 -1.02
C VAL A 38 -2.24 -6.94 -0.16
N ARG A 39 -1.48 -7.97 -0.52
CA ARG A 39 -1.39 -9.21 0.27
C ARG A 39 -0.79 -8.97 1.66
N ALA A 40 0.28 -8.17 1.74
CA ALA A 40 0.88 -7.78 3.01
C ALA A 40 -0.11 -6.97 3.87
N ALA A 41 -0.88 -6.05 3.28
CA ALA A 41 -1.91 -5.29 3.96
C ALA A 41 -3.01 -6.21 4.55
N VAL A 42 -3.49 -7.17 3.76
CA VAL A 42 -4.48 -8.16 4.23
C VAL A 42 -3.94 -8.99 5.38
N SER A 43 -2.70 -9.47 5.29
CA SER A 43 -2.06 -10.23 6.37
C SER A 43 -1.98 -9.41 7.66
N LEU A 44 -1.51 -8.16 7.58
CA LEU A 44 -1.44 -7.26 8.72
C LEU A 44 -2.81 -7.00 9.36
N ASN A 45 -3.83 -6.76 8.54
CA ASN A 45 -5.20 -6.53 9.04
C ASN A 45 -5.76 -7.79 9.72
N LYS A 46 -5.52 -8.98 9.16
CA LYS A 46 -5.91 -10.25 9.78
C LYS A 46 -5.21 -10.47 11.13
N SER A 47 -3.93 -10.12 11.24
CA SER A 47 -3.18 -10.24 12.49
C SER A 47 -3.64 -9.25 13.56
N LYS A 48 -4.09 -8.05 13.16
CA LYS A 48 -4.67 -7.06 14.08
C LYS A 48 -6.08 -7.44 14.55
N ALA A 49 -6.90 -8.04 13.68
CA ALA A 49 -8.26 -8.44 14.03
C ALA A 49 -8.32 -9.68 14.93
N ARG A 50 -7.23 -10.44 15.02
CA ARG A 50 -7.12 -11.66 15.84
C ARG A 50 -6.60 -11.39 17.26
N LYS A 51 -6.54 -10.12 17.66
CA LYS A 51 -6.04 -9.64 18.94
C LYS A 51 -7.15 -8.87 19.65
#